data_AF-A0A1F2RU19-F1
#
_entry.id   AF-A0A1F2RU19-F1
#
_cell.length_a   1.000
_cell.length_b   1.000
_cell.length_c   1.000
_cell.angle_alpha   90.00
_cell.angle_beta   90.00
_cell.angle_gamma   90.00
#
_symmetry.space_group_name_H-M   'P 1'
#
loop_
_entity.id
_entity.type
_entity.pdbx_description
1 polymer ?
#
loop_
_entity_poly.entity_id
_entity_poly.type
_entity_poly.pdbx_seq_one_letter_code
_entity_poly.pdbx_strand_id
1 'polypeptide(L)'
;MSLSRAKPRYDWQVEFAVPFLLELPEHAIAPAPQGQFGLGASYFAANSNRTNVAELFIKQATVRFLNLGGVPGQSLKVGRMEFIDGTEVVPGNATLAAVKRDRIAHRLLGNFVFSHVGRSFDGAQWALNRKTLNVTGFAGRPTRGVFVVDGWSELDINVYYGALTGQVGAGAGAGEWRAFGIGYHDRRGGVLKTDNRVAAARVADTESIDIGTLGGHYLKTVPTEAGVVDLLAWGAVQIGSWGRLDQRAGAFALEAGWQPEGLDAVAPWFRGGYNYGSGDGDRNDGRHGTFFQILPTPRPYARFPFFNMMNTGDGFGEVILRPSRSVNIRSDVHVIRLASRDDLWYAGGGAFQSSTFGFVGRPSSGRTGLATLYDVSGDYRVNGYASVAVYYGHAAGGSVADAIYANGVDADLGYVELTLRF
;
A
#
# COMPACT_ATOMS: atom_id res chain seq x y z
N MET A 1 -5.95 22.92 1.91
CA MET A 1 -5.70 24.11 1.05
C MET A 1 -4.42 23.88 0.27
N SER A 2 -4.37 24.19 -1.03
CA SER A 2 -3.16 24.03 -1.86
C SER A 2 -2.84 25.32 -2.60
N LEU A 3 -1.57 25.75 -2.53
CA LEU A 3 -1.02 26.89 -3.25
C LEU A 3 0.10 26.37 -4.14
N SER A 4 0.15 26.78 -5.40
CA SER A 4 1.22 26.38 -6.31
C SER A 4 1.52 27.43 -7.36
N ARG A 5 2.71 27.36 -7.94
CA ARG A 5 3.10 28.17 -9.09
C ARG A 5 4.06 27.41 -9.99
N ALA A 6 3.78 27.42 -11.29
CA ALA A 6 4.66 26.88 -12.31
C ALA A 6 5.42 27.99 -13.05
N LYS A 7 6.71 27.76 -13.29
CA LYS A 7 7.60 28.58 -14.13
C LYS A 7 8.35 27.65 -15.09
N PRO A 8 8.94 28.17 -16.19
CA PRO A 8 9.63 27.33 -17.17
C PRO A 8 10.77 26.45 -16.63
N ARG A 9 11.43 26.88 -15.54
CA ARG A 9 12.60 26.17 -14.95
C ARG A 9 12.34 25.58 -13.57
N TYR A 10 11.22 25.91 -12.96
CA TYR A 10 10.87 25.38 -11.65
C TYR A 10 9.37 25.49 -11.39
N ASP A 11 8.87 24.66 -10.50
CA ASP A 11 7.56 24.82 -9.90
C ASP A 11 7.65 24.63 -8.39
N TRP A 12 6.65 25.14 -7.67
CA TRP A 12 6.52 24.89 -6.24
C TRP A 12 5.07 24.66 -5.86
N GLN A 13 4.89 23.94 -4.76
CA GLN A 13 3.59 23.64 -4.17
C GLN A 13 3.71 23.66 -2.64
N VAL A 14 2.69 24.20 -1.97
CA VAL A 14 2.45 24.05 -0.53
C VAL A 14 1.01 23.61 -0.33
N GLU A 15 0.80 22.49 0.35
CA GLU A 15 -0.50 21.90 0.67
C GLU A 15 -0.61 21.68 2.18
N PHE A 16 -1.69 22.20 2.76
CA PHE A 16 -2.07 21.99 4.14
C PHE A 16 -3.26 21.05 4.24
N ALA A 17 -3.24 20.18 5.26
CA ALA A 17 -4.34 19.28 5.61
C ALA A 17 -4.81 19.53 7.04
N VAL A 18 -6.11 19.38 7.26
CA VAL A 18 -6.75 19.43 8.59
C VAL A 18 -7.70 18.25 8.70
N PRO A 19 -7.22 17.06 9.13
CA PRO A 19 -8.10 15.94 9.45
C PRO A 19 -8.97 16.28 10.67
N PHE A 20 -10.26 15.96 10.57
CA PHE A 20 -11.18 15.97 11.69
C PHE A 20 -11.67 14.54 11.92
N LEU A 21 -11.39 14.02 13.11
CA LEU A 21 -11.89 12.72 13.56
C LEU A 21 -12.88 12.98 14.67
N LEU A 22 -14.10 12.48 14.52
CA LEU A 22 -15.20 12.71 15.44
C LEU A 22 -15.78 11.38 15.90
N GLU A 23 -16.23 11.32 17.14
CA GLU A 23 -16.92 10.16 17.73
C GLU A 23 -16.19 8.82 17.52
N LEU A 24 -14.85 8.81 17.64
CA LEU A 24 -14.08 7.57 17.53
C LEU A 24 -14.51 6.56 18.61
N PRO A 25 -14.54 5.25 18.30
CA PRO A 25 -15.14 4.24 19.16
C PRO A 25 -14.27 3.94 20.40
N GLU A 26 -14.85 4.14 21.59
CA GLU A 26 -14.15 3.97 22.88
C GLU A 26 -13.99 2.48 23.29
N HIS A 27 -14.80 1.59 22.73
CA HIS A 27 -14.87 0.17 23.13
C HIS A 27 -14.52 -0.80 22.01
N ALA A 28 -13.75 -0.34 21.00
CA ALA A 28 -13.35 -1.14 19.85
C ALA A 28 -11.92 -1.72 19.98
N ILE A 29 -11.41 -1.90 21.19
CA ILE A 29 -10.10 -2.50 21.46
C ILE A 29 -10.27 -3.62 22.48
N ALA A 30 -10.04 -4.86 22.05
CA ALA A 30 -10.01 -6.01 22.92
C ALA A 30 -8.57 -6.31 23.41
N PRO A 31 -8.41 -7.06 24.53
CA PRO A 31 -7.13 -7.60 24.94
C PRO A 31 -6.44 -8.43 23.84
N ALA A 32 -5.16 -8.70 24.03
CA ALA A 32 -4.46 -9.63 23.15
C ALA A 32 -5.07 -11.04 23.27
N PRO A 33 -5.15 -11.81 22.17
CA PRO A 33 -4.61 -11.52 20.83
C PRO A 33 -5.56 -10.77 19.88
N GLN A 34 -6.79 -10.44 20.27
CA GLN A 34 -7.78 -9.81 19.38
C GLN A 34 -7.37 -8.39 18.93
N GLY A 35 -7.00 -7.53 19.88
CA GLY A 35 -6.52 -6.17 19.62
C GLY A 35 -7.59 -5.21 19.10
N GLN A 36 -7.17 -4.29 18.21
CA GLN A 36 -8.02 -3.22 17.65
C GLN A 36 -8.97 -3.75 16.58
N PHE A 37 -10.24 -3.32 16.63
CA PHE A 37 -11.28 -3.62 15.65
C PHE A 37 -11.45 -2.47 14.66
N GLY A 38 -10.92 -2.64 13.45
CA GLY A 38 -11.05 -1.67 12.36
C GLY A 38 -10.26 -0.38 12.58
N LEU A 39 -10.39 0.55 11.61
CA LEU A 39 -9.58 1.78 11.60
C LEU A 39 -9.95 2.75 12.72
N GLY A 40 -11.22 2.80 13.13
CA GLY A 40 -11.68 3.69 14.21
C GLY A 40 -10.94 3.44 15.52
N ALA A 41 -10.73 2.16 15.87
CA ALA A 41 -9.93 1.75 17.02
C ALA A 41 -8.46 2.15 16.88
N SER A 42 -7.89 2.04 15.68
CA SER A 42 -6.52 2.48 15.39
C SER A 42 -6.36 4.00 15.54
N TYR A 43 -7.32 4.77 15.05
CA TYR A 43 -7.36 6.22 15.27
C TYR A 43 -7.48 6.58 16.74
N PHE A 44 -8.38 5.93 17.48
CA PHE A 44 -8.56 6.18 18.90
C PHE A 44 -7.27 5.95 19.69
N ALA A 45 -6.64 4.78 19.50
CA ALA A 45 -5.40 4.42 20.18
C ALA A 45 -4.21 5.33 19.80
N ALA A 46 -4.14 5.79 18.54
CA ALA A 46 -3.03 6.63 18.07
C ALA A 46 -3.14 8.10 18.51
N ASN A 47 -4.31 8.57 18.94
CA ASN A 47 -4.57 9.98 19.30
C ASN A 47 -4.86 10.17 20.79
N SER A 48 -4.16 9.42 21.64
CA SER A 48 -4.25 9.49 23.10
C SER A 48 -5.65 9.17 23.64
N ASN A 49 -6.35 8.21 23.02
CA ASN A 49 -7.69 7.78 23.41
C ASN A 49 -8.72 8.92 23.41
N ARG A 50 -8.53 9.92 22.54
CA ARG A 50 -9.52 10.99 22.33
C ARG A 50 -10.53 10.55 21.28
N THR A 51 -11.81 10.79 21.55
CA THR A 51 -12.90 10.50 20.62
C THR A 51 -13.06 11.55 19.54
N ASN A 52 -12.68 12.80 19.85
CA ASN A 52 -12.71 13.91 18.92
C ASN A 52 -11.32 14.55 18.86
N VAL A 53 -10.75 14.68 17.66
CA VAL A 53 -9.42 15.24 17.47
C VAL A 53 -9.31 15.87 16.08
N ALA A 54 -8.63 17.01 16.01
CA ALA A 54 -8.27 17.65 14.75
C ALA A 54 -6.90 18.32 14.89
N GLU A 55 -6.15 18.40 13.80
CA GLU A 55 -4.82 19.01 13.78
C GLU A 55 -4.56 19.59 12.38
N LEU A 56 -3.96 20.77 12.30
CA LEU A 56 -3.47 21.35 11.04
C LEU A 56 -2.02 20.95 10.84
N PHE A 57 -1.66 20.45 9.66
CA PHE A 57 -0.26 20.19 9.31
C PHE A 57 0.05 20.48 7.84
N ILE A 58 1.36 20.62 7.54
CA ILE A 58 1.85 20.69 6.17
C ILE A 58 1.91 19.27 5.59
N LYS A 59 1.03 19.01 4.63
CA LYS A 59 0.98 17.74 3.92
C LYS A 59 2.03 17.67 2.82
N GLN A 60 2.17 18.73 2.02
CA GLN A 60 3.22 18.85 1.00
C GLN A 60 3.80 20.26 1.00
N ALA A 61 5.10 20.36 0.79
CA ALA A 61 5.82 21.62 0.60
C ALA A 61 7.06 21.33 -0.23
N THR A 62 6.98 21.55 -1.54
CA THR A 62 8.04 21.16 -2.47
C THR A 62 8.44 22.29 -3.40
N VAL A 63 9.70 22.29 -3.79
CA VAL A 63 10.20 22.98 -4.98
C VAL A 63 10.75 21.92 -5.93
N ARG A 64 10.35 22.00 -7.21
CA ARG A 64 10.86 21.14 -8.27
C ARG A 64 11.59 21.96 -9.31
N PHE A 65 12.85 21.64 -9.54
CA PHE A 65 13.65 22.21 -10.61
C PHE A 65 13.52 21.35 -11.87
N LEU A 66 13.37 21.99 -13.02
CA LEU A 66 13.16 21.36 -14.31
C LEU A 66 14.35 21.60 -15.22
N ASN A 67 14.68 20.60 -16.05
CA ASN A 67 15.78 20.64 -17.01
C ASN A 67 17.11 21.05 -16.35
N LEU A 68 17.44 20.45 -15.20
CA LEU A 68 18.69 20.74 -14.48
C LEU A 68 19.89 20.57 -15.41
N GLY A 69 20.87 21.48 -15.29
CA GLY A 69 22.06 21.48 -16.15
C GLY A 69 21.76 21.59 -17.65
N GLY A 70 20.55 22.03 -18.05
CA GLY A 70 20.14 22.10 -19.45
C GLY A 70 19.72 20.76 -20.06
N VAL A 71 19.59 19.69 -19.26
CA VAL A 71 19.23 18.35 -19.75
C VAL A 71 17.70 18.23 -19.82
N PRO A 72 17.09 18.15 -21.03
CA PRO A 72 15.64 18.05 -21.16
C PRO A 72 15.09 16.82 -20.43
N GLY A 73 13.92 16.94 -19.79
CA GLY A 73 13.26 15.82 -19.11
C GLY A 73 13.87 15.42 -17.76
N GLN A 74 14.94 16.08 -17.32
CA GLN A 74 15.48 15.93 -15.97
C GLN A 74 14.71 16.80 -14.97
N SER A 75 14.48 16.31 -13.75
CA SER A 75 13.92 17.10 -12.66
C SER A 75 14.46 16.69 -11.29
N LEU A 76 14.49 17.63 -10.36
CA LEU A 76 14.83 17.43 -8.95
C LEU A 76 13.78 18.13 -8.09
N LYS A 77 13.00 17.35 -7.34
CA LYS A 77 12.00 17.81 -6.38
C LYS A 77 12.55 17.67 -4.96
N VAL A 78 12.50 18.71 -4.16
CA VAL A 78 13.03 18.73 -2.78
C VAL A 78 11.98 19.32 -1.84
N GLY A 79 11.90 18.78 -0.62
CA GLY A 79 11.01 19.24 0.44
C GLY A 79 10.14 18.10 0.98
N ARG A 80 8.96 18.46 1.49
CA ARG A 80 7.94 17.50 1.94
C ARG A 80 7.05 17.08 0.79
N MET A 81 7.00 15.79 0.46
CA MET A 81 6.25 15.28 -0.69
C MET A 81 5.56 13.97 -0.38
N GLU A 82 4.46 13.70 -1.07
CA GLU A 82 4.01 12.32 -1.21
C GLU A 82 4.92 11.59 -2.22
N PHE A 83 5.24 10.34 -1.90
CA PHE A 83 5.99 9.45 -2.78
C PHE A 83 5.28 8.10 -2.85
N ILE A 84 5.15 7.58 -4.06
CA ILE A 84 4.47 6.33 -4.37
C ILE A 84 5.39 5.54 -5.30
N ASP A 85 5.81 4.35 -4.88
CA ASP A 85 6.50 3.45 -5.80
C ASP A 85 5.51 2.95 -6.87
N GLY A 86 5.97 2.80 -8.11
CA GLY A 86 5.14 2.27 -9.18
C GLY A 86 4.36 3.33 -9.92
N THR A 87 4.67 4.60 -9.70
CA THR A 87 4.10 5.74 -10.43
C THR A 87 5.17 6.59 -11.11
N GLU A 88 6.35 6.02 -11.37
CA GLU A 88 7.49 6.75 -11.98
C GLU A 88 7.13 7.30 -13.37
N VAL A 89 6.30 6.55 -14.09
CA VAL A 89 5.81 6.87 -15.44
C VAL A 89 4.35 6.46 -15.53
N VAL A 90 3.54 7.25 -16.22
CA VAL A 90 2.18 6.86 -16.62
C VAL A 90 2.25 6.22 -18.02
N PRO A 91 1.86 4.95 -18.20
CA PRO A 91 1.75 4.32 -19.51
C PRO A 91 0.85 5.09 -20.47
N GLY A 92 1.28 5.21 -21.74
CA GLY A 92 0.45 5.80 -22.80
C GLY A 92 -0.76 4.94 -23.17
N ASN A 93 -0.70 3.62 -22.95
CA ASN A 93 -1.83 2.72 -23.08
C ASN A 93 -2.69 2.78 -21.80
N ALA A 94 -3.99 3.07 -21.95
CA ALA A 94 -4.91 3.27 -20.82
C ALA A 94 -5.13 2.01 -19.96
N THR A 95 -5.16 0.82 -20.57
CA THR A 95 -5.24 -0.45 -19.83
C THR A 95 -4.01 -0.65 -18.95
N LEU A 96 -2.81 -0.50 -19.51
CA LEU A 96 -1.57 -0.58 -18.71
C LEU A 96 -1.53 0.46 -17.61
N ALA A 97 -1.98 1.69 -17.88
CA ALA A 97 -2.04 2.74 -16.87
C ALA A 97 -2.99 2.37 -15.72
N ALA A 98 -4.14 1.75 -16.02
CA ALA A 98 -5.07 1.24 -15.01
C ALA A 98 -4.45 0.09 -14.21
N VAL A 99 -3.85 -0.91 -14.87
CA VAL A 99 -3.16 -2.02 -14.21
C VAL A 99 -2.05 -1.53 -13.30
N LYS A 100 -1.22 -0.60 -13.77
CA LYS A 100 -0.13 -0.03 -12.97
C LYS A 100 -0.67 0.71 -11.75
N ARG A 101 -1.69 1.55 -11.92
CA ARG A 101 -2.33 2.30 -10.81
C ARG A 101 -2.94 1.35 -9.77
N ASP A 102 -3.66 0.33 -10.21
CA ASP A 102 -4.50 -0.47 -9.31
C ASP A 102 -3.73 -1.67 -8.71
N ARG A 103 -2.71 -2.17 -9.43
CA ARG A 103 -2.05 -3.45 -9.10
C ARG A 103 -0.54 -3.32 -8.85
N ILE A 104 0.09 -2.19 -9.13
CA ILE A 104 1.53 -1.97 -8.87
C ILE A 104 1.80 -0.81 -7.91
N ALA A 105 1.07 0.30 -8.06
CA ALA A 105 1.32 1.49 -7.27
C ALA A 105 1.10 1.26 -5.76
N HIS A 106 1.88 1.95 -4.93
CA HIS A 106 1.81 1.92 -3.47
C HIS A 106 2.18 0.58 -2.79
N ARG A 107 2.70 -0.40 -3.54
CA ARG A 107 2.89 -1.77 -3.03
C ARG A 107 3.92 -1.86 -1.92
N LEU A 108 5.00 -1.07 -1.98
CA LEU A 108 6.07 -1.07 -0.97
C LEU A 108 6.30 0.32 -0.35
N LEU A 109 6.12 1.39 -1.13
CA LEU A 109 6.15 2.76 -0.65
C LEU A 109 4.89 3.48 -1.11
N GLY A 110 4.09 3.97 -0.16
CA GLY A 110 2.90 4.73 -0.45
C GLY A 110 2.54 5.73 0.64
N ASN A 111 1.71 6.67 0.25
CA ASN A 111 1.21 7.79 1.04
C ASN A 111 -0.04 7.48 1.89
N PHE A 112 -0.55 6.24 1.86
CA PHE A 112 -1.66 5.79 2.72
C PHE A 112 -2.93 6.67 2.63
N VAL A 113 -3.33 7.12 1.44
CA VAL A 113 -4.44 8.09 1.27
C VAL A 113 -5.83 7.53 1.62
N PHE A 114 -5.94 6.26 1.97
CA PHE A 114 -7.16 5.72 2.58
C PHE A 114 -7.35 6.19 4.02
N SER A 115 -6.26 6.53 4.69
CA SER A 115 -6.32 7.16 5.99
C SER A 115 -6.59 8.67 5.83
N HIS A 116 -7.28 9.27 6.78
CA HIS A 116 -7.60 10.70 6.77
C HIS A 116 -6.36 11.62 6.84
N VAL A 117 -5.22 11.12 7.31
CA VAL A 117 -3.99 11.91 7.50
C VAL A 117 -2.98 11.65 6.39
N GLY A 118 -2.87 10.41 5.92
CA GLY A 118 -1.87 10.02 4.93
C GLY A 118 -0.44 10.03 5.46
N ARG A 119 0.52 9.89 4.55
CA ARG A 119 1.96 9.85 4.81
C ARG A 119 2.69 10.67 3.74
N SER A 120 3.54 11.56 4.19
CA SER A 120 4.49 12.28 3.35
C SER A 120 5.92 11.86 3.68
N PHE A 121 6.86 12.35 2.90
CA PHE A 121 8.28 12.17 3.12
C PHE A 121 8.99 13.51 3.01
N ASP A 122 9.89 13.77 3.93
CA ASP A 122 10.82 14.88 3.86
C ASP A 122 12.10 14.39 3.19
N GLY A 123 12.45 14.98 2.04
CA GLY A 123 13.59 14.51 1.26
C GLY A 123 13.68 15.07 -0.16
N ALA A 124 14.20 14.26 -1.06
CA ALA A 124 14.41 14.61 -2.46
C ALA A 124 14.06 13.47 -3.41
N GLN A 125 13.50 13.83 -4.57
CA GLN A 125 13.23 12.95 -5.69
C GLN A 125 13.91 13.52 -6.95
N TRP A 126 14.72 12.70 -7.60
CA TRP A 126 15.29 12.98 -8.90
C TRP A 126 14.65 12.10 -9.95
N ALA A 127 14.41 12.64 -11.15
CA ALA A 127 13.92 11.84 -12.27
C ALA A 127 14.52 12.31 -13.60
N LEU A 128 14.72 11.35 -14.51
CA LEU A 128 15.09 11.59 -15.89
C LEU A 128 14.13 10.87 -16.82
N ASN A 129 13.32 11.65 -17.52
CA ASN A 129 12.38 11.14 -18.52
C ASN A 129 12.99 11.21 -19.92
N ARG A 130 12.91 10.09 -20.63
CA ARG A 130 13.19 9.93 -22.07
C ARG A 130 11.93 9.36 -22.73
N LYS A 131 11.95 9.25 -24.06
CA LYS A 131 10.78 8.82 -24.84
C LYS A 131 10.17 7.49 -24.37
N THR A 132 11.01 6.52 -24.02
CA THR A 132 10.60 5.15 -23.64
C THR A 132 11.25 4.67 -22.34
N LEU A 133 12.03 5.54 -21.67
CA LEU A 133 12.81 5.17 -20.50
C LEU A 133 12.69 6.25 -19.44
N ASN A 134 12.54 5.83 -18.19
CA ASN A 134 12.62 6.68 -17.02
C ASN A 134 13.62 6.10 -16.03
N VAL A 135 14.41 7.01 -15.45
CA VAL A 135 15.19 6.71 -14.24
C VAL A 135 14.63 7.59 -13.12
N THR A 136 14.32 6.99 -11.98
CA THR A 136 13.87 7.70 -10.79
C THR A 136 14.76 7.33 -9.61
N GLY A 137 15.17 8.33 -8.84
CA GLY A 137 15.82 8.17 -7.54
C GLY A 137 15.05 8.95 -6.49
N PHE A 138 14.95 8.41 -5.28
CA PHE A 138 14.31 9.08 -4.15
C PHE A 138 15.07 8.75 -2.86
N ALA A 139 15.19 9.73 -1.99
CA ALA A 139 15.71 9.57 -0.63
C ALA A 139 14.93 10.48 0.30
N GLY A 140 14.47 9.95 1.43
CA GLY A 140 13.74 10.75 2.41
C GLY A 140 13.33 9.97 3.64
N ARG A 141 12.72 10.69 4.59
CA ARG A 141 12.22 10.14 5.85
C ARG A 141 10.70 10.30 5.89
N PRO A 142 9.95 9.23 6.22
CA PRO A 142 8.51 9.32 6.31
C PRO A 142 8.11 10.22 7.47
N THR A 143 7.04 10.99 7.30
CA THR A 143 6.45 11.78 8.39
C THR A 143 5.57 10.89 9.28
N ARG A 144 5.28 11.39 10.48
CA ARG A 144 4.12 10.95 11.24
C ARG A 144 2.83 11.15 10.42
N GLY A 145 1.80 10.37 10.74
CA GLY A 145 0.51 10.49 10.08
C GLY A 145 -0.28 9.18 10.14
N VAL A 146 -0.95 8.84 9.04
CA VAL A 146 -1.81 7.68 8.87
C VAL A 146 -2.95 7.64 9.90
N PHE A 147 -2.67 7.18 11.11
CA PHE A 147 -3.62 7.11 12.22
C PHE A 147 -3.45 8.22 13.24
N VAL A 148 -2.30 8.90 13.31
CA VAL A 148 -2.12 10.05 14.20
C VAL A 148 -2.36 11.35 13.42
N VAL A 149 -3.17 12.28 13.94
CA VAL A 149 -3.48 13.54 13.24
C VAL A 149 -2.29 14.49 13.14
N ASP A 150 -1.30 14.34 14.02
CA ASP A 150 -0.03 15.06 13.97
C ASP A 150 0.83 14.53 12.81
N GLY A 151 0.81 15.29 11.71
CA GLY A 151 1.64 15.07 10.53
C GLY A 151 2.90 15.96 10.46
N TRP A 152 3.33 16.60 11.56
CA TRP A 152 4.44 17.56 11.50
C TRP A 152 5.82 16.93 11.54
N SER A 153 6.06 15.95 12.41
CA SER A 153 7.42 15.41 12.60
C SER A 153 7.76 14.30 11.61
N GLU A 154 9.05 14.18 11.28
CA GLU A 154 9.62 12.99 10.66
C GLU A 154 9.66 11.81 11.64
N LEU A 155 9.73 10.60 11.10
CA LEU A 155 10.12 9.40 11.82
C LEU A 155 11.62 9.16 11.62
N ASP A 156 12.26 8.53 12.61
CA ASP A 156 13.66 8.12 12.50
C ASP A 156 13.83 6.87 11.62
N ILE A 157 13.48 7.03 10.34
CA ILE A 157 13.53 6.00 9.31
C ILE A 157 14.10 6.63 8.06
N ASN A 158 15.16 6.06 7.49
CA ASN A 158 15.66 6.48 6.19
C ASN A 158 15.18 5.52 5.10
N VAL A 159 14.62 6.09 4.02
CA VAL A 159 14.20 5.35 2.83
C VAL A 159 15.00 5.84 1.64
N TYR A 160 15.61 4.90 0.92
CA TYR A 160 16.26 5.13 -0.37
C TYR A 160 15.54 4.31 -1.42
N TYR A 161 15.32 4.87 -2.60
CA TYR A 161 14.66 4.21 -3.71
C TYR A 161 15.33 4.55 -5.03
N GLY A 162 15.43 3.55 -5.89
CA GLY A 162 15.83 3.73 -7.28
C GLY A 162 15.02 2.83 -8.19
N ALA A 163 14.64 3.34 -9.36
CA ALA A 163 13.96 2.55 -10.38
C ALA A 163 14.38 2.93 -11.80
N LEU A 164 14.44 1.90 -12.64
CA LEU A 164 14.56 1.99 -14.09
C LEU A 164 13.28 1.42 -14.69
N THR A 165 12.54 2.25 -15.42
CA THR A 165 11.25 1.87 -16.03
C THR A 165 11.34 2.05 -17.54
N GLY A 166 11.00 1.01 -18.29
CA GLY A 166 11.01 1.03 -19.75
C GLY A 166 9.66 0.65 -20.35
N GLN A 167 9.24 1.39 -21.37
CA GLN A 167 8.01 1.11 -22.13
C GLN A 167 8.37 0.49 -23.48
N VAL A 168 7.67 -0.58 -23.83
CA VAL A 168 7.90 -1.38 -25.04
C VAL A 168 6.61 -1.60 -25.81
N GLY A 169 6.69 -1.68 -27.14
CA GLY A 169 5.49 -1.75 -27.98
C GLY A 169 4.66 -0.46 -27.96
N ALA A 170 3.50 -0.49 -28.61
CA ALA A 170 2.58 0.65 -28.70
C ALA A 170 1.14 0.17 -28.94
N GLY A 171 0.17 1.07 -28.78
CA GLY A 171 -1.24 0.79 -29.05
C GLY A 171 -1.76 -0.36 -28.19
N ALA A 172 -2.47 -1.31 -28.82
CA ALA A 172 -3.08 -2.46 -28.16
C ALA A 172 -2.08 -3.54 -27.68
N GLY A 173 -0.84 -3.51 -28.17
CA GLY A 173 0.22 -4.45 -27.81
C GLY A 173 1.31 -3.85 -26.91
N ALA A 174 0.98 -2.79 -26.17
CA ALA A 174 1.93 -2.09 -25.32
C ALA A 174 2.36 -2.97 -24.12
N GLY A 175 3.57 -2.72 -23.61
CA GLY A 175 4.09 -3.30 -22.39
C GLY A 175 4.99 -2.35 -21.63
N GLU A 176 5.27 -2.68 -20.37
CA GLU A 176 6.16 -1.94 -19.49
C GLU A 176 6.94 -2.89 -18.61
N TRP A 177 8.21 -2.60 -18.37
CA TRP A 177 9.02 -3.27 -17.37
C TRP A 177 9.58 -2.25 -16.38
N ARG A 178 9.78 -2.70 -15.15
CA ARG A 178 10.45 -1.93 -14.10
C ARG A 178 11.41 -2.83 -13.35
N ALA A 179 12.63 -2.34 -13.12
CA ALA A 179 13.53 -2.87 -12.10
C ALA A 179 13.70 -1.80 -11.01
N PHE A 180 13.64 -2.19 -9.73
CA PHE A 180 13.72 -1.25 -8.62
C PHE A 180 14.53 -1.81 -7.44
N GLY A 181 15.03 -0.90 -6.62
CA GLY A 181 15.66 -1.19 -5.34
C GLY A 181 15.17 -0.24 -4.25
N ILE A 182 15.01 -0.74 -3.02
CA ILE A 182 14.67 0.04 -1.83
C ILE A 182 15.67 -0.29 -0.71
N GLY A 183 16.22 0.74 -0.07
CA GLY A 183 16.88 0.63 1.24
C GLY A 183 15.96 1.19 2.32
N TYR A 184 15.67 0.40 3.35
CA TYR A 184 14.84 0.80 4.49
C TYR A 184 15.66 0.63 5.78
N HIS A 185 15.86 1.73 6.49
CA HIS A 185 16.64 1.77 7.73
C HIS A 185 15.80 2.35 8.85
N ASP A 186 15.26 1.51 9.74
CA ASP A 186 14.49 1.93 10.91
C ASP A 186 15.42 2.06 12.11
N ARG A 187 15.62 3.30 12.56
CA ARG A 187 16.51 3.65 13.68
C ARG A 187 15.72 4.09 14.92
N ARG A 188 14.38 4.02 14.88
CA ARG A 188 13.53 4.36 16.02
C ARG A 188 13.86 3.49 17.22
N GLY A 189 14.36 4.09 18.29
CA GLY A 189 14.60 3.42 19.56
C GLY A 189 13.31 3.05 20.29
N GLY A 190 13.33 1.93 21.02
CA GLY A 190 12.22 1.51 21.90
C GLY A 190 10.98 0.97 21.19
N VAL A 191 11.02 0.78 19.88
CA VAL A 191 9.91 0.18 19.11
C VAL A 191 10.01 -1.34 19.16
N LEU A 192 8.97 -1.98 19.69
CA LEU A 192 8.88 -3.44 19.71
C LEU A 192 8.64 -4.00 18.30
N LYS A 193 9.57 -4.79 17.78
CA LYS A 193 9.44 -5.46 16.48
C LYS A 193 8.25 -6.44 16.49
N THR A 194 7.58 -6.55 15.34
CA THR A 194 6.48 -7.50 15.16
C THR A 194 6.96 -8.68 14.34
N ASP A 195 7.30 -9.77 15.01
CA ASP A 195 7.74 -11.04 14.44
C ASP A 195 7.30 -12.21 15.34
N ASN A 196 7.45 -13.44 14.87
CA ASN A 196 6.96 -14.65 15.54
C ASN A 196 7.76 -15.08 16.78
N ARG A 197 8.83 -14.37 17.17
CA ARG A 197 9.60 -14.69 18.37
C ARG A 197 8.81 -14.44 19.65
N VAL A 198 9.23 -15.12 20.71
CA VAL A 198 8.71 -14.90 22.07
C VAL A 198 8.96 -13.46 22.53
N ALA A 199 8.06 -12.93 23.37
CA ALA A 199 8.10 -11.53 23.80
C ALA A 199 9.44 -11.12 24.42
N ALA A 200 10.03 -11.97 25.26
CA ALA A 200 11.32 -11.69 25.90
C ALA A 200 12.46 -11.46 24.88
N ALA A 201 12.51 -12.25 23.81
CA ALA A 201 13.51 -12.11 22.76
C ALA A 201 13.31 -10.81 21.96
N ARG A 202 12.06 -10.45 21.66
CA ARG A 202 11.73 -9.20 20.96
C ARG A 202 12.03 -7.96 21.81
N VAL A 203 11.75 -8.01 23.12
CA VAL A 203 12.05 -6.92 24.06
C VAL A 203 13.56 -6.72 24.23
N ALA A 204 14.34 -7.80 24.25
CA ALA A 204 15.80 -7.73 24.34
C ALA A 204 16.48 -7.24 23.04
N ASP A 205 15.77 -7.27 21.91
CA ASP A 205 16.29 -6.87 20.60
C ASP A 205 16.04 -5.38 20.32
N THR A 206 17.01 -4.56 20.73
CA THR A 206 17.01 -3.11 20.50
C THR A 206 17.75 -2.67 19.24
N GLU A 207 18.25 -3.60 18.43
CA GLU A 207 19.02 -3.31 17.21
C GLU A 207 18.14 -2.69 16.12
N SER A 208 18.73 -1.95 15.18
CA SER A 208 18.00 -1.37 14.05
C SER A 208 17.50 -2.42 13.05
N ILE A 209 16.54 -2.04 12.22
CA ILE A 209 16.15 -2.82 11.05
C ILE A 209 16.79 -2.17 9.83
N ASP A 210 17.60 -2.93 9.09
CA ASP A 210 18.28 -2.46 7.88
C ASP A 210 18.02 -3.46 6.76
N ILE A 211 17.09 -3.13 5.85
CA ILE A 211 16.61 -4.04 4.80
C ILE A 211 16.89 -3.45 3.42
N GLY A 212 17.58 -4.23 2.59
CA GLY A 212 17.64 -4.02 1.14
C GLY A 212 16.55 -4.86 0.45
N THR A 213 15.78 -4.23 -0.44
CA THR A 213 14.79 -4.88 -1.29
C THR A 213 15.17 -4.68 -2.74
N LEU A 214 15.17 -5.76 -3.53
CA LEU A 214 15.34 -5.72 -4.98
C LEU A 214 14.14 -6.36 -5.64
N GLY A 215 13.64 -5.78 -6.72
CA GLY A 215 12.47 -6.32 -7.38
C GLY A 215 12.20 -5.72 -8.75
N GLY A 216 11.07 -6.12 -9.32
CA GLY A 216 10.64 -5.61 -10.60
C GLY A 216 9.21 -6.00 -10.95
N HIS A 217 8.75 -5.50 -12.09
CA HIS A 217 7.53 -5.99 -12.72
C HIS A 217 7.64 -6.02 -14.24
N TYR A 218 6.74 -6.78 -14.85
CA TYR A 218 6.41 -6.71 -16.25
C TYR A 218 4.90 -6.63 -16.43
N LEU A 219 4.44 -5.68 -17.23
CA LEU A 219 3.06 -5.49 -17.62
C LEU A 219 2.94 -5.62 -19.14
N LYS A 220 1.87 -6.27 -19.63
CA LYS A 220 1.65 -6.44 -21.06
C LYS A 220 0.17 -6.38 -21.40
N THR A 221 -0.15 -5.75 -22.52
CA THR A 221 -1.44 -5.89 -23.20
C THR A 221 -1.27 -6.74 -24.45
N VAL A 222 -2.22 -7.64 -24.67
CA VAL A 222 -2.27 -8.57 -25.80
C VAL A 222 -3.66 -8.46 -26.42
N PRO A 223 -3.79 -7.90 -27.64
CA PRO A 223 -5.06 -7.90 -28.34
C PRO A 223 -5.38 -9.31 -28.83
N THR A 224 -6.63 -9.72 -28.71
CA THR A 224 -7.15 -10.99 -29.25
C THR A 224 -8.46 -10.73 -29.99
N GLU A 225 -8.94 -11.70 -30.78
CA GLU A 225 -10.25 -11.62 -31.45
C GLU A 225 -11.44 -11.56 -30.48
N ALA A 226 -11.23 -11.98 -29.22
CA ALA A 226 -12.27 -11.97 -28.18
C ALA A 226 -12.15 -10.77 -27.23
N GLY A 227 -11.30 -9.79 -27.54
CA GLY A 227 -11.03 -8.62 -26.70
C GLY A 227 -9.60 -8.55 -26.18
N VAL A 228 -9.32 -7.61 -25.28
CA VAL A 228 -7.97 -7.32 -24.81
C VAL A 228 -7.66 -8.13 -23.55
N VAL A 229 -6.50 -8.80 -23.55
CA VAL A 229 -5.93 -9.45 -22.37
C VAL A 229 -4.80 -8.56 -21.83
N ASP A 230 -4.74 -8.40 -20.51
CA ASP A 230 -3.58 -7.81 -19.84
C ASP A 230 -2.93 -8.83 -18.90
N LEU A 231 -1.61 -8.72 -18.72
CA LEU A 231 -0.81 -9.59 -17.89
C LEU A 231 0.05 -8.75 -16.95
N LEU A 232 0.18 -9.22 -15.71
CA LEU A 232 1.06 -8.65 -14.69
C LEU A 232 1.89 -9.75 -14.05
N ALA A 233 3.20 -9.52 -14.01
CA ALA A 233 4.12 -10.23 -13.12
C ALA A 233 4.89 -9.21 -12.28
N TRP A 234 4.95 -9.40 -10.97
CA TRP A 234 5.73 -8.58 -10.04
C TRP A 234 6.45 -9.49 -9.05
N GLY A 235 7.64 -9.11 -8.61
CA GLY A 235 8.36 -9.84 -7.58
C GLY A 235 9.38 -8.97 -6.85
N ALA A 236 9.68 -9.35 -5.61
CA ALA A 236 10.71 -8.72 -4.80
C ALA A 236 11.36 -9.72 -3.84
N VAL A 237 12.64 -9.50 -3.56
CA VAL A 237 13.43 -10.23 -2.56
C VAL A 237 14.02 -9.24 -1.55
N GLN A 238 14.18 -9.69 -0.31
CA GLN A 238 14.66 -8.89 0.80
C GLN A 238 15.82 -9.57 1.51
N ILE A 239 16.86 -8.79 1.78
CA ILE A 239 18.05 -9.20 2.54
C ILE A 239 18.44 -8.08 3.51
N GLY A 240 19.16 -8.42 4.58
CA GLY A 240 19.67 -7.45 5.55
C GLY A 240 19.48 -7.95 6.98
N SER A 241 19.18 -7.03 7.91
CA SER A 241 18.95 -7.32 9.32
C SER A 241 17.55 -6.92 9.77
N TRP A 242 16.90 -7.83 10.51
CA TRP A 242 15.71 -7.56 11.30
C TRP A 242 16.10 -7.51 12.77
N GLY A 243 16.68 -6.39 13.20
CA GLY A 243 17.34 -6.33 14.49
C GLY A 243 18.51 -7.30 14.56
N ARG A 244 18.42 -8.27 15.47
CA ARG A 244 19.44 -9.31 15.66
C ARG A 244 19.33 -10.50 14.68
N LEU A 245 18.30 -10.54 13.84
CA LEU A 245 18.06 -11.65 12.91
C LEU A 245 18.52 -11.31 11.50
N ASP A 246 18.94 -12.32 10.75
CA ASP A 246 19.19 -12.20 9.30
C ASP A 246 17.85 -12.11 8.55
N GLN A 247 17.58 -11.01 7.85
CA GLN A 247 16.41 -10.91 6.96
C GLN A 247 16.66 -11.71 5.68
N ARG A 248 15.76 -12.65 5.34
CA ARG A 248 15.73 -13.32 4.03
C ARG A 248 14.29 -13.67 3.65
N ALA A 249 13.70 -12.87 2.77
CA ALA A 249 12.30 -13.04 2.40
C ALA A 249 12.05 -12.72 0.93
N GLY A 250 10.90 -13.15 0.42
CA GLY A 250 10.45 -12.85 -0.93
C GLY A 250 8.94 -12.76 -1.06
N ALA A 251 8.51 -12.10 -2.13
CA ALA A 251 7.12 -11.96 -2.51
C ALA A 251 6.97 -11.92 -4.04
N PHE A 252 5.80 -12.32 -4.54
CA PHE A 252 5.46 -12.19 -5.95
C PHE A 252 3.95 -12.00 -6.15
N ALA A 253 3.59 -11.49 -7.33
CA ALA A 253 2.22 -11.42 -7.81
C ALA A 253 2.16 -11.81 -9.28
N LEU A 254 1.20 -12.67 -9.64
CA LEU A 254 0.88 -13.05 -11.01
C LEU A 254 -0.60 -12.83 -11.25
N GLU A 255 -0.94 -12.04 -12.26
CA GLU A 255 -2.32 -11.70 -12.57
C GLU A 255 -2.55 -11.66 -14.08
N ALA A 256 -3.78 -11.99 -14.48
CA ALA A 256 -4.26 -11.81 -15.84
C ALA A 256 -5.64 -11.18 -15.81
N GLY A 257 -5.88 -10.23 -16.71
CA GLY A 257 -7.18 -9.61 -16.91
C GLY A 257 -7.65 -9.72 -18.35
N TRP A 258 -8.95 -9.66 -18.54
CA TRP A 258 -9.60 -9.74 -19.84
C TRP A 258 -10.80 -8.81 -19.90
N GLN A 259 -10.84 -8.02 -20.98
CA GLN A 259 -12.00 -7.22 -21.35
C GLN A 259 -12.58 -7.78 -22.65
N PRO A 260 -13.77 -8.43 -22.61
CA PRO A 260 -14.42 -8.95 -23.81
C PRO A 260 -14.81 -7.84 -24.78
N GLU A 261 -14.76 -8.16 -26.07
CA GLU A 261 -15.31 -7.33 -27.13
C GLU A 261 -16.84 -7.49 -27.22
N GLY A 262 -17.55 -6.45 -27.68
CA GLY A 262 -18.99 -6.49 -27.94
C GLY A 262 -19.88 -6.26 -26.71
N LEU A 263 -19.32 -6.00 -25.53
CA LEU A 263 -20.06 -5.68 -24.29
C LEU A 263 -19.90 -4.20 -23.88
N ASP A 264 -19.87 -3.29 -24.84
CA ASP A 264 -19.55 -1.86 -24.63
C ASP A 264 -20.51 -1.13 -23.67
N ALA A 265 -21.76 -1.61 -23.56
CA ALA A 265 -22.77 -1.04 -22.67
C ALA A 265 -22.38 -1.14 -21.19
N VAL A 266 -21.57 -2.13 -20.81
CA VAL A 266 -21.10 -2.34 -19.43
C VAL A 266 -19.58 -2.37 -19.31
N ALA A 267 -18.86 -2.51 -20.43
CA ALA A 267 -17.40 -2.54 -20.54
C ALA A 267 -16.73 -3.34 -19.41
N PRO A 268 -17.06 -4.64 -19.25
CA PRO A 268 -16.64 -5.42 -18.11
C PRO A 268 -15.15 -5.69 -18.17
N TRP A 269 -14.50 -5.76 -17.02
CA TRP A 269 -13.13 -6.21 -16.86
C TRP A 269 -13.13 -7.37 -15.87
N PHE A 270 -12.71 -8.54 -16.32
CA PHE A 270 -12.50 -9.69 -15.45
C PHE A 270 -11.02 -9.82 -15.14
N ARG A 271 -10.66 -10.13 -13.90
CA ARG A 271 -9.28 -10.38 -13.52
C ARG A 271 -9.21 -11.53 -12.52
N GLY A 272 -8.14 -12.31 -12.62
CA GLY A 272 -7.76 -13.25 -11.59
C GLY A 272 -6.26 -13.23 -11.35
N GLY A 273 -5.85 -13.66 -10.16
CA GLY A 273 -4.43 -13.71 -9.84
C GLY A 273 -4.12 -14.34 -8.50
N TYR A 274 -2.82 -14.36 -8.22
CA TYR A 274 -2.27 -14.86 -6.96
C TYR A 274 -1.18 -13.92 -6.46
N ASN A 275 -1.34 -13.46 -5.22
CA ASN A 275 -0.32 -12.71 -4.48
C ASN A 275 0.30 -13.62 -3.41
N TYR A 276 1.60 -13.54 -3.23
CA TYR A 276 2.34 -14.31 -2.23
C TYR A 276 3.35 -13.43 -1.51
N GLY A 277 3.37 -13.51 -0.19
CA GLY A 277 4.42 -13.01 0.69
C GLY A 277 4.89 -14.12 1.63
N SER A 278 6.19 -14.39 1.63
CA SER A 278 6.79 -15.39 2.53
C SER A 278 6.49 -15.11 4.02
N GLY A 279 6.45 -16.18 4.80
CA GLY A 279 6.34 -16.16 6.26
C GLY A 279 7.49 -16.92 6.90
N ASP A 280 7.77 -16.61 8.15
CA ASP A 280 8.83 -17.21 8.94
C ASP A 280 8.44 -18.59 9.49
N GLY A 281 9.12 -19.64 9.01
CA GLY A 281 8.84 -21.02 9.40
C GLY A 281 9.44 -21.44 10.74
N ASP A 282 10.47 -20.74 11.22
CA ASP A 282 11.19 -21.15 12.43
C ASP A 282 11.75 -19.94 13.18
N ARG A 283 11.09 -19.58 14.27
CA ARG A 283 11.48 -18.44 15.13
C ARG A 283 12.83 -18.60 15.83
N ASN A 284 13.47 -19.77 15.78
CA ASN A 284 14.67 -20.10 16.57
C ASN A 284 15.93 -20.28 15.72
N ASP A 285 15.87 -20.11 14.40
CA ASP A 285 17.00 -20.36 13.49
C ASP A 285 17.92 -19.14 13.28
N GLY A 286 17.60 -18.00 13.89
CA GLY A 286 18.35 -16.74 13.76
C GLY A 286 18.03 -15.95 12.48
N ARG A 287 17.03 -16.38 11.70
CA ARG A 287 16.55 -15.71 10.50
C ARG A 287 15.19 -15.07 10.76
N HIS A 288 14.89 -14.00 10.02
CA HIS A 288 13.53 -13.50 9.84
C HIS A 288 13.09 -13.78 8.40
N GLY A 289 12.16 -14.72 8.25
CA GLY A 289 11.68 -15.24 6.97
C GLY A 289 10.45 -14.53 6.40
N THR A 290 9.81 -13.65 7.17
CA THR A 290 8.59 -12.94 6.77
C THR A 290 8.92 -11.83 5.78
N PHE A 291 8.19 -11.78 4.65
CA PHE A 291 8.26 -10.63 3.75
C PHE A 291 7.75 -9.39 4.46
N PHE A 292 8.50 -8.29 4.39
CA PHE A 292 8.18 -7.03 5.03
C PHE A 292 7.72 -6.01 3.97
N GLN A 293 6.46 -5.59 4.02
CA GLN A 293 5.92 -4.66 3.02
C GLN A 293 6.42 -3.21 3.16
N ILE A 294 7.21 -2.88 4.18
CA ILE A 294 7.81 -1.55 4.38
C ILE A 294 6.76 -0.50 4.76
N LEU A 295 6.36 0.37 3.82
CA LEU A 295 5.48 1.51 4.04
C LEU A 295 4.39 1.52 2.95
N PRO A 296 3.62 0.43 2.78
CA PRO A 296 2.66 0.32 1.68
C PRO A 296 1.46 1.25 1.91
N THR A 297 0.64 1.41 0.87
CA THR A 297 -0.79 1.69 1.07
C THR A 297 -1.55 0.38 0.90
N PRO A 298 -2.16 -0.19 1.96
CA PRO A 298 -2.77 -1.52 1.87
C PRO A 298 -3.99 -1.58 0.96
N ARG A 299 -4.81 -0.51 0.92
CA ARG A 299 -6.16 -0.53 0.33
C ARG A 299 -6.25 -1.05 -1.12
N PRO A 300 -5.36 -0.70 -2.07
CA PRO A 300 -5.41 -1.26 -3.42
C PRO A 300 -5.36 -2.80 -3.48
N TYR A 301 -4.73 -3.42 -2.47
CA TYR A 301 -4.48 -4.87 -2.39
C TYR A 301 -5.36 -5.57 -1.35
N ALA A 302 -5.80 -4.85 -0.31
CA ALA A 302 -6.66 -5.33 0.75
C ALA A 302 -7.69 -4.24 1.07
N ARG A 303 -8.80 -4.19 0.32
CA ARG A 303 -9.85 -3.16 0.48
C ARG A 303 -10.52 -3.24 1.85
N PHE A 304 -10.61 -4.45 2.39
CA PHE A 304 -10.82 -4.74 3.80
C PHE A 304 -9.45 -5.05 4.45
N PRO A 305 -8.80 -4.06 5.10
CA PRO A 305 -7.38 -4.15 5.46
C PRO A 305 -7.13 -4.94 6.75
N PHE A 306 -7.71 -6.13 6.87
CA PHE A 306 -7.41 -7.06 7.97
C PHE A 306 -6.16 -7.92 7.68
N PHE A 307 -5.61 -7.87 6.47
CA PHE A 307 -4.42 -8.59 6.06
C PHE A 307 -3.52 -7.69 5.18
N ASN A 308 -2.31 -8.16 4.91
CA ASN A 308 -1.36 -7.52 4.02
C ASN A 308 -0.47 -8.60 3.34
N MET A 309 0.59 -8.22 2.62
CA MET A 309 1.45 -9.21 1.92
C MET A 309 2.59 -9.75 2.79
N MET A 310 2.37 -9.90 4.09
CA MET A 310 3.34 -10.49 5.04
C MET A 310 2.79 -11.82 5.55
N ASN A 311 3.50 -12.93 5.30
CA ASN A 311 3.03 -14.28 5.59
C ASN A 311 1.65 -14.61 4.98
N THR A 312 1.47 -14.37 3.68
CA THR A 312 0.16 -14.53 3.03
C THR A 312 0.25 -15.13 1.64
N GLY A 313 -0.75 -15.94 1.31
CA GLY A 313 -1.12 -16.36 -0.04
C GLY A 313 -2.57 -15.95 -0.28
N ASP A 314 -2.80 -15.18 -1.34
CA ASP A 314 -4.08 -14.59 -1.69
C ASP A 314 -4.41 -14.90 -3.16
N GLY A 315 -5.32 -15.85 -3.35
CA GLY A 315 -5.90 -16.13 -4.67
C GLY A 315 -7.20 -15.36 -4.82
N PHE A 316 -7.35 -14.64 -5.93
CA PHE A 316 -8.51 -13.75 -6.10
C PHE A 316 -9.10 -13.77 -7.51
N GLY A 317 -10.37 -13.39 -7.58
CA GLY A 317 -11.09 -13.02 -8.79
C GLY A 317 -11.77 -11.66 -8.61
N GLU A 318 -11.78 -10.87 -9.67
CA GLU A 318 -12.30 -9.49 -9.70
C GLU A 318 -13.16 -9.31 -10.96
N VAL A 319 -14.25 -8.56 -10.79
CA VAL A 319 -15.03 -8.01 -11.90
C VAL A 319 -15.23 -6.51 -11.69
N ILE A 320 -14.95 -5.74 -12.74
CA ILE A 320 -15.22 -4.30 -12.80
C ILE A 320 -16.22 -4.02 -13.92
N LEU A 321 -17.29 -3.31 -13.62
CA LEU A 321 -18.33 -2.91 -14.56
C LEU A 321 -18.36 -1.38 -14.65
N ARG A 322 -18.44 -0.86 -15.88
CA ARG A 322 -18.46 0.59 -16.18
C ARG A 322 -19.64 0.91 -17.10
N PRO A 323 -20.89 0.85 -16.60
CA PRO A 323 -22.08 1.06 -17.42
C PRO A 323 -22.22 2.50 -17.95
N SER A 324 -21.49 3.46 -17.38
CA SER A 324 -21.36 4.81 -17.93
C SER A 324 -20.05 5.47 -17.47
N ARG A 325 -19.76 6.66 -17.98
CA ARG A 325 -18.59 7.46 -17.55
C ARG A 325 -18.66 7.92 -16.08
N SER A 326 -19.84 7.88 -15.47
CA SER A 326 -20.06 8.33 -14.10
C SER A 326 -20.20 7.20 -13.09
N VAL A 327 -20.25 5.95 -13.52
CA VAL A 327 -20.49 4.79 -12.64
C VAL A 327 -19.38 3.77 -12.84
N ASN A 328 -18.77 3.36 -11.73
CA ASN A 328 -17.82 2.25 -11.66
C ASN A 328 -18.26 1.31 -10.55
N ILE A 329 -18.43 0.02 -10.87
CA ILE A 329 -18.77 -1.01 -9.89
C ILE A 329 -17.65 -2.03 -9.90
N ARG A 330 -17.16 -2.42 -8.73
CA ARG A 330 -16.11 -3.45 -8.59
C ARG A 330 -16.51 -4.45 -7.54
N SER A 331 -16.37 -5.73 -7.82
CA SER A 331 -16.54 -6.80 -6.84
C SER A 331 -15.42 -7.80 -6.94
N ASP A 332 -14.90 -8.19 -5.78
CA ASP A 332 -13.79 -9.13 -5.67
C ASP A 332 -14.17 -10.28 -4.73
N VAL A 333 -13.57 -11.44 -4.98
CA VAL A 333 -13.55 -12.58 -4.06
C VAL A 333 -12.10 -13.00 -3.86
N HIS A 334 -11.70 -13.11 -2.60
CA HIS A 334 -10.34 -13.48 -2.19
C HIS A 334 -10.38 -14.71 -1.29
N VAL A 335 -9.50 -15.67 -1.53
CA VAL A 335 -9.25 -16.80 -0.64
C VAL A 335 -7.86 -16.63 -0.05
N ILE A 336 -7.81 -16.32 1.24
CA ILE A 336 -6.59 -15.89 1.91
C ILE A 336 -6.12 -16.98 2.88
N ARG A 337 -4.86 -17.36 2.75
CA ARG A 337 -4.16 -18.30 3.62
C ARG A 337 -2.84 -17.70 4.10
N LEU A 338 -2.38 -18.10 5.28
CA LEU A 338 -1.03 -17.81 5.72
C LEU A 338 -0.02 -18.68 4.95
N ALA A 339 1.12 -18.11 4.57
CA ALA A 339 2.18 -18.83 3.87
C ALA A 339 2.91 -19.85 4.78
N SER A 340 3.03 -19.50 6.06
CA SER A 340 3.58 -20.29 7.15
C SER A 340 2.58 -20.31 8.31
N ARG A 341 2.35 -21.50 8.85
CA ARG A 341 1.54 -21.70 10.06
C ARG A 341 2.31 -21.37 11.34
N ASP A 342 3.63 -21.22 11.26
CA ASP A 342 4.51 -21.01 12.42
C ASP A 342 4.85 -19.52 12.62
N ASP A 343 4.36 -18.67 11.72
CA ASP A 343 4.44 -17.22 11.75
C ASP A 343 3.10 -16.57 12.16
N LEU A 344 3.02 -15.24 12.15
CA LEU A 344 1.85 -14.46 12.55
C LEU A 344 0.92 -14.15 11.37
N TRP A 345 -0.33 -13.88 11.69
CA TRP A 345 -1.23 -13.12 10.82
C TRP A 345 -0.96 -11.62 11.01
N TYR A 346 -0.42 -10.99 9.96
CA TYR A 346 -0.06 -9.57 9.98
C TYR A 346 -1.15 -8.67 9.37
N ALA A 347 -1.29 -7.48 9.94
CA ALA A 347 -2.10 -6.40 9.40
C ALA A 347 -1.44 -5.03 9.65
N GLY A 348 -1.81 -4.03 8.87
CA GLY A 348 -1.24 -2.68 8.93
C GLY A 348 -0.53 -2.29 7.64
N GLY A 349 0.10 -1.11 7.64
CA GLY A 349 0.83 -0.63 6.46
C GLY A 349 1.98 0.31 6.81
N GLY A 350 2.79 -0.14 7.78
CA GLY A 350 4.08 0.45 8.08
C GLY A 350 4.05 1.54 9.13
N ALA A 351 5.24 2.02 9.46
CA ALA A 351 5.45 3.03 10.49
C ALA A 351 4.63 4.31 10.23
N PHE A 352 4.07 4.85 11.30
CA PHE A 352 3.27 6.09 11.26
C PHE A 352 3.45 6.99 12.50
N GLN A 353 4.13 6.50 13.53
CA GLN A 353 4.48 7.24 14.75
C GLN A 353 5.76 6.66 15.37
N SER A 354 6.33 7.33 16.37
CA SER A 354 7.62 6.94 16.97
C SER A 354 7.54 5.75 17.92
N SER A 355 6.39 5.47 18.52
CA SER A 355 6.25 4.51 19.63
C SER A 355 5.78 3.10 19.24
N THR A 356 5.24 2.91 18.03
CA THR A 356 4.68 1.63 17.59
C THR A 356 5.26 1.20 16.26
N PHE A 357 5.32 -0.12 16.05
CA PHE A 357 5.96 -0.69 14.87
C PHE A 357 5.28 -0.27 13.55
N GLY A 358 3.95 -0.26 13.53
CA GLY A 358 3.15 0.05 12.33
C GLY A 358 2.55 -1.18 11.64
N PHE A 359 2.88 -2.36 12.13
CA PHE A 359 2.18 -3.60 11.85
C PHE A 359 1.75 -4.26 13.17
N VAL A 360 0.63 -4.96 13.14
CA VAL A 360 0.16 -5.82 14.22
C VAL A 360 0.27 -7.27 13.78
N GLY A 361 0.62 -8.16 14.70
CA GLY A 361 0.76 -9.58 14.45
C GLY A 361 -0.08 -10.38 15.44
N ARG A 362 -0.91 -11.28 14.91
CA ARG A 362 -1.73 -12.21 15.70
C ARG A 362 -1.21 -13.64 15.54
N PRO A 363 -1.26 -14.48 16.57
CA PRO A 363 -0.81 -15.86 16.46
C PRO A 363 -1.68 -16.63 15.47
N SER A 364 -1.05 -17.31 14.52
CA SER A 364 -1.69 -18.28 13.62
C SER A 364 -2.26 -19.50 14.36
N SER A 365 -1.73 -19.80 15.54
CA SER A 365 -2.04 -21.00 16.34
C SER A 365 -1.82 -22.31 15.57
N GLY A 366 -0.79 -22.35 14.72
CA GLY A 366 -0.47 -23.54 13.91
C GLY A 366 -1.43 -23.79 12.74
N ARG A 367 -2.27 -22.79 12.40
CA ARG A 367 -3.28 -22.87 11.33
C ARG A 367 -2.92 -21.90 10.19
N THR A 368 -3.49 -22.11 9.00
CA THR A 368 -3.22 -21.27 7.82
C THR A 368 -4.45 -20.68 7.16
N GLY A 369 -5.64 -21.28 7.29
CA GLY A 369 -6.84 -20.71 6.67
C GLY A 369 -7.22 -19.41 7.35
N LEU A 370 -7.07 -18.28 6.67
CA LEU A 370 -7.30 -16.96 7.26
C LEU A 370 -8.74 -16.49 7.07
N ALA A 371 -9.18 -16.34 5.81
CA ALA A 371 -10.54 -15.93 5.48
C ALA A 371 -10.87 -16.18 4.00
N THR A 372 -12.17 -16.22 3.67
CA THR A 372 -12.67 -15.92 2.33
C THR A 372 -13.33 -14.55 2.38
N LEU A 373 -12.81 -13.57 1.63
CA LEU A 373 -13.32 -12.21 1.59
C LEU A 373 -14.16 -12.02 0.32
N TYR A 374 -15.38 -11.53 0.50
CA TYR A 374 -16.27 -11.06 -0.57
C TYR A 374 -16.42 -9.56 -0.40
N ASP A 375 -16.20 -8.77 -1.44
CA ASP A 375 -16.45 -7.35 -1.34
C ASP A 375 -16.97 -6.71 -2.63
N VAL A 376 -17.59 -5.55 -2.46
CA VAL A 376 -18.20 -4.77 -3.54
C VAL A 376 -18.03 -3.28 -3.25
N SER A 377 -17.79 -2.51 -4.31
CA SER A 377 -17.84 -1.06 -4.27
C SER A 377 -18.57 -0.48 -5.46
N GLY A 378 -19.17 0.69 -5.26
CA GLY A 378 -19.74 1.51 -6.31
C GLY A 378 -19.25 2.95 -6.18
N ASP A 379 -18.66 3.49 -7.23
CA ASP A 379 -18.29 4.90 -7.35
C ASP A 379 -19.25 5.59 -8.30
N TYR A 380 -19.87 6.67 -7.83
CA TYR A 380 -20.76 7.52 -8.61
C TYR A 380 -20.26 8.96 -8.67
N ARG A 381 -19.88 9.41 -9.86
CA ARG A 381 -19.55 10.81 -10.12
C ARG A 381 -20.83 11.61 -10.35
N VAL A 382 -21.27 12.30 -9.31
CA VAL A 382 -22.46 13.16 -9.34
C VAL A 382 -22.26 14.30 -10.35
N ASN A 383 -21.11 14.99 -10.30
CA ASN A 383 -20.75 16.05 -11.24
C ASN A 383 -19.23 16.32 -11.26
N GLY A 384 -18.81 17.51 -11.71
CA GLY A 384 -17.41 17.93 -11.74
C GLY A 384 -16.73 18.06 -10.37
N TYR A 385 -17.53 18.29 -9.33
CA TYR A 385 -17.11 18.72 -8.00
C TYR A 385 -17.44 17.71 -6.91
N ALA A 386 -18.41 16.82 -7.15
CA ALA A 386 -18.89 15.86 -6.17
C ALA A 386 -18.88 14.42 -6.71
N SER A 387 -18.45 13.49 -5.85
CA SER A 387 -18.57 12.05 -6.08
C SER A 387 -18.92 11.31 -4.79
N VAL A 388 -19.66 10.22 -4.91
CA VAL A 388 -20.03 9.33 -3.81
C VAL A 388 -19.43 7.96 -4.08
N ALA A 389 -18.78 7.38 -3.08
CA ALA A 389 -18.32 5.99 -3.10
C ALA A 389 -19.00 5.20 -1.99
N VAL A 390 -19.39 3.97 -2.29
CA VAL A 390 -19.92 3.00 -1.32
C VAL A 390 -19.06 1.76 -1.38
N TYR A 391 -18.73 1.19 -0.23
CA TYR A 391 -18.00 -0.06 -0.10
C TYR A 391 -18.66 -0.94 0.96
N TYR A 392 -18.70 -2.24 0.69
CA TYR A 392 -19.02 -3.26 1.67
C TYR A 392 -18.17 -4.51 1.42
N GLY A 393 -17.59 -5.06 2.48
CA GLY A 393 -16.84 -6.30 2.45
C GLY A 393 -17.19 -7.18 3.63
N HIS A 394 -17.33 -8.47 3.36
CA HIS A 394 -17.60 -9.53 4.33
C HIS A 394 -16.46 -10.56 4.27
N ALA A 395 -15.74 -10.71 5.37
CA ALA A 395 -14.70 -11.71 5.53
C ALA A 395 -15.24 -12.88 6.33
N ALA A 396 -15.49 -14.00 5.64
CA ALA A 396 -15.85 -15.26 6.27
C ALA A 396 -14.59 -15.86 6.91
N GLY A 397 -14.55 -15.90 8.24
CA GLY A 397 -13.38 -16.25 9.03
C GLY A 397 -12.93 -17.69 8.84
N GLY A 398 -11.63 -17.88 8.64
CA GLY A 398 -11.02 -19.20 8.57
C GLY A 398 -10.54 -19.71 9.93
N SER A 399 -9.87 -20.85 9.89
CA SER A 399 -9.28 -21.53 11.04
C SER A 399 -8.38 -20.64 11.92
N VAL A 400 -7.67 -19.66 11.36
CA VAL A 400 -6.83 -18.73 12.14
C VAL A 400 -7.71 -17.77 12.96
N ALA A 401 -8.75 -17.21 12.36
CA ALA A 401 -9.70 -16.33 13.04
C ALA A 401 -10.45 -17.08 14.15
N ASP A 402 -10.88 -18.32 13.87
CA ASP A 402 -11.52 -19.24 14.83
C ASP A 402 -10.67 -19.47 16.10
N ALA A 403 -9.35 -19.53 15.98
CA ALA A 403 -8.47 -19.70 17.14
C ALA A 403 -8.36 -18.44 18.02
N ILE A 404 -8.78 -17.27 17.52
CA ILE A 404 -8.61 -15.96 18.17
C ILE A 404 -9.96 -15.42 18.68
N TYR A 405 -11.05 -15.62 17.93
CA TYR A 405 -12.33 -14.97 18.17
C TYR A 405 -13.41 -15.99 18.53
N ALA A 406 -13.66 -16.15 19.84
CA ALA A 406 -14.62 -17.13 20.36
C ALA A 406 -16.11 -16.78 20.09
N ASN A 407 -16.42 -15.51 19.83
CA ASN A 407 -17.80 -15.01 19.72
C ASN A 407 -18.22 -14.70 18.28
N GLY A 408 -17.52 -15.25 17.29
CA GLY A 408 -17.75 -14.99 15.88
C GLY A 408 -16.43 -14.79 15.14
N VAL A 409 -16.27 -15.50 14.03
CA VAL A 409 -15.02 -15.52 13.25
C VAL A 409 -15.07 -14.59 12.04
N ASP A 410 -16.27 -14.17 11.68
CA ASP A 410 -16.53 -13.31 10.53
C ASP A 410 -16.32 -11.85 10.89
N ALA A 411 -16.05 -11.04 9.87
CA ALA A 411 -15.93 -9.60 10.03
C ALA A 411 -16.57 -8.87 8.85
N ASP A 412 -17.06 -7.67 9.10
CA ASP A 412 -17.66 -6.80 8.10
C ASP A 412 -16.97 -5.43 8.12
N LEU A 413 -16.83 -4.83 6.94
CA LEU A 413 -16.42 -3.43 6.78
C LEU A 413 -17.29 -2.77 5.72
N GLY A 414 -17.98 -1.71 6.11
CA GLY A 414 -18.77 -0.88 5.20
C GLY A 414 -18.50 0.60 5.41
N TYR A 415 -18.55 1.37 4.33
CA TYR A 415 -18.54 2.83 4.42
C TYR A 415 -19.24 3.49 3.23
N VAL A 416 -19.61 4.75 3.43
CA VAL A 416 -20.02 5.69 2.40
C VAL A 416 -19.08 6.88 2.48
N GLU A 417 -18.54 7.30 1.35
CA GLU A 417 -17.63 8.43 1.24
C GLU A 417 -18.20 9.46 0.26
N LEU A 418 -18.28 10.72 0.69
CA LEU A 418 -18.57 11.86 -0.17
C LEU A 418 -17.29 12.65 -0.36
N THR A 419 -16.86 12.79 -1.61
CA THR A 419 -15.73 13.66 -1.97
C THR A 419 -16.24 14.94 -2.62
N LEU A 420 -15.82 16.09 -2.07
CA LEU A 420 -16.04 17.42 -2.64
C LEU A 420 -14.70 18.03 -3.06
N ARG A 421 -14.63 18.58 -4.27
CA ARG A 421 -13.44 19.23 -4.84
C ARG A 421 -13.78 20.66 -5.25
N PHE A 422 -12.94 21.60 -4.86
CA PHE A 422 -13.14 23.05 -5.03
C PHE A 422 -11.97 23.68 -5.79
#